data_AF-A0A1G2Z5X0-F1
#
_entry.id   AF-A0A1G2Z5X0-F1
#
_cell.length_a   1.000
_cell.length_b   1.000
_cell.length_c   1.000
_cell.angle_alpha   90.00
_cell.angle_beta   90.00
_cell.angle_gamma   90.00
#
_symmetry.space_group_name_H-M   'P 1'
#
loop_
_entity.id
_entity.type
_entity.pdbx_description
1 polymer ?
#
loop_
_entity_poly.entity_id
_entity_poly.type
_entity_poly.pdbx_seq_one_letter_code
_entity_poly.pdbx_strand_id
1 'polypeptide(L)'
;MMSSVLAAAGGGSGNVTLALFGAAITCGIIIVGASLGIAMIGGKAVESIARQPEAGGRIFMSMILAAALVEGVTFFALLICFLTVFWLR
;
A
#
# COMPACT_ATOMS: atom_id res chain seq x y z
N MET A 1 12.09 -23.69 -9.38
CA MET A 1 11.17 -23.66 -8.22
C MET A 1 10.19 -22.49 -8.27
N MET A 2 10.54 -21.31 -8.82
CA MET A 2 9.54 -20.25 -9.08
C MET A 2 8.54 -20.62 -10.21
N SER A 3 8.92 -21.55 -11.08
CA SER A 3 8.11 -22.03 -12.19
C SER A 3 6.93 -22.92 -11.80
N SER A 4 6.92 -23.56 -10.61
CA SER A 4 5.83 -24.48 -10.23
C SER A 4 4.58 -23.76 -9.70
N VAL A 5 4.72 -22.56 -9.14
CA VAL A 5 3.57 -21.72 -8.75
C VAL A 5 2.88 -21.15 -10.00
N LEU A 6 3.67 -20.79 -11.01
CA LEU A 6 3.14 -20.32 -12.30
C LEU A 6 2.64 -21.48 -13.19
N ALA A 7 3.25 -22.67 -13.11
CA ALA A 7 2.80 -23.86 -13.84
C ALA A 7 1.55 -24.53 -13.24
N ALA A 8 1.24 -24.31 -11.95
CA ALA A 8 -0.04 -24.71 -11.35
C ALA A 8 -1.21 -23.86 -11.88
N ALA A 9 -0.94 -22.63 -12.35
CA ALA A 9 -1.88 -21.82 -13.10
C ALA A 9 -1.75 -22.17 -14.59
N GLY A 10 -2.41 -23.25 -15.02
CA GLY A 10 -2.34 -23.78 -16.38
C GLY A 10 -2.40 -22.70 -17.47
N GLY A 11 -1.49 -22.77 -18.44
CA GLY A 11 -1.38 -21.82 -19.54
C GLY A 11 -2.63 -21.79 -20.42
N GLY A 12 -3.34 -20.67 -20.38
CA GLY A 12 -4.42 -20.32 -21.29
C GLY A 12 -4.60 -18.81 -21.28
N SER A 13 -4.79 -18.19 -22.44
CA SER A 13 -4.85 -16.73 -22.62
C SER A 13 -5.92 -16.02 -21.77
N GLY A 14 -6.89 -16.75 -21.21
CA GLY A 14 -7.87 -16.23 -20.24
C GLY A 14 -7.32 -15.94 -18.83
N ASN A 15 -6.26 -16.64 -18.40
CA ASN A 15 -5.71 -16.52 -17.05
C ASN A 15 -4.91 -15.22 -16.84
N VAL A 16 -4.27 -14.71 -17.89
CA VAL A 16 -3.51 -13.45 -17.85
C VAL A 16 -4.47 -12.27 -17.63
N THR A 17 -5.61 -12.24 -18.32
CA THR A 17 -6.62 -11.16 -18.17
C THR A 17 -7.21 -11.12 -16.77
N LEU A 18 -7.55 -12.28 -16.19
CA LEU A 18 -8.08 -12.39 -14.83
C LEU A 18 -7.06 -11.92 -13.78
N ALA A 19 -5.79 -12.29 -13.96
CA ALA A 19 -4.72 -11.88 -13.05
C ALA A 19 -4.40 -10.38 -13.14
N LEU A 20 -4.42 -9.78 -14.35
CA LEU A 20 -4.30 -8.32 -14.52
C LEU A 20 -5.45 -7.58 -13.84
N PHE A 21 -6.68 -8.09 -13.99
CA PHE A 21 -7.85 -7.51 -13.33
C PHE A 21 -7.78 -7.62 -11.81
N GLY A 22 -7.38 -8.79 -11.29
CA GLY A 22 -7.16 -9.00 -9.85
C GLY A 22 -6.07 -8.09 -9.27
N ALA A 23 -4.97 -7.88 -10.01
CA ALA A 23 -3.91 -6.95 -9.61
C ALA A 23 -4.41 -5.49 -9.53
N ALA A 24 -5.21 -5.05 -10.52
CA ALA A 24 -5.76 -3.70 -10.53
C ALA A 24 -6.71 -3.43 -9.35
N ILE A 25 -7.61 -4.38 -9.04
CA ILE A 25 -8.50 -4.28 -7.87
C ILE A 25 -7.69 -4.24 -6.58
N THR A 26 -6.70 -5.14 -6.44
CA THR A 26 -5.86 -5.22 -5.25
C THR A 26 -5.09 -3.92 -5.02
N CYS A 27 -4.51 -3.32 -6.06
CA CYS A 27 -3.90 -1.99 -5.99
C CYS A 27 -4.88 -0.93 -5.47
N GLY A 28 -6.11 -0.91 -5.99
CA GLY A 28 -7.14 0.04 -5.54
C GLY A 28 -7.43 -0.09 -4.04
N ILE A 29 -7.60 -1.32 -3.55
CA ILE A 29 -7.86 -1.61 -2.13
C ILE A 29 -6.68 -1.18 -1.26
N ILE A 30 -5.44 -1.46 -1.68
CA ILE A 30 -4.22 -1.05 -0.96
C ILE A 30 -4.18 0.47 -0.80
N ILE A 31 -4.42 1.22 -1.88
CA ILE A 31 -4.40 2.70 -1.84
C ILE A 31 -5.51 3.26 -0.96
N VAL A 32 -6.72 2.69 -1.00
CA VAL A 32 -7.82 3.11 -0.12
C VAL A 32 -7.46 2.88 1.35
N GLY A 33 -6.91 1.71 1.70
CA GLY A 33 -6.47 1.43 3.07
C GLY A 33 -5.37 2.38 3.55
N ALA A 34 -4.36 2.63 2.70
CA ALA A 34 -3.25 3.52 3.00
C ALA A 34 -3.69 4.98 3.21
N SER A 35 -4.52 5.49 2.30
CA SER A 35 -5.03 6.86 2.34
C SER A 35 -5.89 7.12 3.59
N LEU A 36 -6.72 6.16 4.00
CA LEU A 36 -7.48 6.26 5.25
C LEU A 36 -6.56 6.28 6.48
N GLY A 37 -5.57 5.40 6.53
CA GLY A 37 -4.61 5.35 7.64
C GLY A 37 -3.83 6.65 7.79
N ILE A 38 -3.29 7.19 6.70
CA ILE A 38 -2.49 8.43 6.75
C ILE A 38 -3.36 9.67 7.03
N ALA A 39 -4.60 9.71 6.51
CA ALA A 39 -5.54 10.79 6.81
C ALA A 39 -5.91 10.83 8.30
N MET A 40 -6.10 9.67 8.93
CA MET A 40 -6.36 9.58 10.37
C MET A 40 -5.17 10.05 11.20
N ILE A 41 -3.95 9.63 10.85
CA ILE A 41 -2.71 10.04 11.52
C ILE A 41 -2.52 11.55 11.40
N GLY A 42 -2.61 12.11 10.19
CA GLY A 42 -2.46 13.54 9.94
C GLY A 42 -3.52 14.38 10.64
N GLY A 43 -4.79 13.98 10.55
CA GLY A 43 -5.89 14.67 11.22
C GLY A 43 -5.72 14.72 12.74
N LYS A 44 -5.33 13.61 13.36
CA LYS A 44 -5.09 13.53 14.81
C LYS A 44 -3.84 14.31 15.23
N ALA A 45 -2.80 14.33 14.41
CA ALA A 45 -1.62 15.13 14.67
C ALA A 45 -1.96 16.63 14.65
N VAL A 46 -2.68 17.12 13.65
CA VAL A 46 -3.09 18.53 13.55
C VAL A 46 -3.97 18.93 14.74
N GLU A 47 -4.97 18.12 15.11
CA GLU A 47 -5.82 18.35 16.28
C GLU A 47 -4.99 18.43 17.58
N SER A 48 -3.99 17.55 17.72
CA SER A 48 -3.12 17.51 18.90
C SER A 48 -2.17 18.72 18.96
N ILE A 49 -1.59 19.13 17.82
CA ILE A 49 -0.74 20.33 17.72
C ILE A 49 -1.54 21.59 18.07
N ALA A 50 -2.79 21.69 17.62
CA ALA A 50 -3.66 22.81 17.93
C ALA A 50 -3.95 22.93 19.45
N ARG A 51 -4.08 21.80 20.15
CA ARG A 51 -4.29 21.77 21.61
C ARG A 51 -3.01 22.01 22.42
N GLN A 52 -1.86 21.59 21.90
CA GLN A 52 -0.57 21.67 22.58
C GLN A 52 0.53 22.15 21.62
N PRO A 53 0.58 23.46 21.33
CA PRO A 53 1.52 24.00 20.34
C PRO A 53 2.99 23.81 20.75
N GLU A 54 3.28 23.82 22.06
CA GLU A 54 4.63 23.58 22.61
C GLU A 54 5.17 22.18 22.29
N ALA A 55 4.29 21.18 22.16
CA ALA A 55 4.65 19.82 21.79
C ALA A 55 4.67 19.60 20.26
N GLY A 56 4.43 20.64 19.46
CA GLY A 56 4.15 20.53 18.04
C GLY A 56 5.24 19.81 17.24
N GLY A 57 6.51 20.14 17.50
CA GLY A 57 7.65 19.48 16.85
C GLY A 57 7.73 17.98 17.16
N ARG A 58 7.45 17.58 18.41
CA ARG A 58 7.45 16.16 18.82
C ARG A 58 6.29 15.38 18.21
N ILE A 59 5.12 16.00 18.13
CA ILE A 59 3.93 15.41 17.50
C ILE A 59 4.17 15.24 16.00
N PHE A 60 4.72 16.25 15.33
CA PHE A 60 5.07 16.18 13.90
C PHE A 60 6.06 15.05 13.61
N MET A 61 7.12 14.91 14.42
CA MET A 61 8.07 13.81 14.26
C MET A 61 7.42 12.44 14.42
N SER A 62 6.55 12.28 15.43
CA SER A 62 5.79 11.04 15.65
C SER A 62 4.83 10.75 14.49
N MET A 63 4.18 11.79 13.95
CA MET A 63 3.28 11.72 12.80
C MET A 63 4.01 11.24 11.55
N ILE A 64 5.15 11.85 11.21
CA ILE A 64 5.94 11.47 10.03
C ILE A 64 6.50 10.05 10.16
N LEU A 65 6.91 9.64 11.37
CA LEU A 65 7.41 8.28 11.59
C LEU A 65 6.29 7.24 11.40
N ALA A 66 5.09 7.51 11.93
CA ALA A 66 3.92 6.65 11.69
C ALA A 66 3.50 6.64 10.21
N ALA A 67 3.48 7.81 9.56
CA ALA A 67 3.20 7.94 8.12
C ALA A 67 4.20 7.16 7.27
N ALA A 68 5.50 7.22 7.59
CA ALA A 68 6.54 6.48 6.90
C ALA A 68 6.39 4.96 7.04
N LEU A 69 5.93 4.47 8.20
CA LEU A 69 5.63 3.04 8.38
C LEU A 69 4.44 2.59 7.51
N VAL A 70 3.38 3.41 7.44
CA VAL A 70 2.24 3.14 6.54
C VAL A 70 2.71 3.12 5.08
N GLU A 71 3.43 4.16 4.65
CA GLU A 71 3.96 4.25 3.29
C GLU A 71 4.91 3.10 2.96
N GLY A 72 5.74 2.65 3.90
CA GLY A 72 6.64 1.50 3.69
C GLY A 72 5.88 0.21 3.36
N VAL A 73 4.80 -0.08 4.10
CA VAL A 73 3.97 -1.27 3.86
C VAL A 73 3.17 -1.12 2.57
N THR A 74 2.59 0.05 2.33
CA THR A 74 1.83 0.37 1.11
C THR A 74 2.70 0.25 -0.13
N PHE A 75 3.89 0.85 -0.11
CA PHE A 75 4.85 0.78 -1.21
C PHE A 75 5.28 -0.67 -1.48
N PHE A 76 5.55 -1.46 -0.44
CA PHE A 76 5.89 -2.87 -0.60
C PHE A 76 4.74 -3.68 -1.24
N ALA A 77 3.50 -3.44 -0.82
CA ALA A 77 2.33 -4.10 -1.40
C ALA A 77 2.12 -3.71 -2.88
N LEU A 78 2.27 -2.43 -3.22
CA LEU A 78 2.21 -1.96 -4.62
C LEU A 78 3.34 -2.52 -5.47
N LEU A 79 4.53 -2.71 -4.89
CA LEU A 79 5.66 -3.35 -5.55
C LEU A 79 5.36 -4.80 -5.89
N ILE A 80 4.68 -5.55 -5.01
CA ILE A 80 4.21 -6.92 -5.31
C ILE A 80 3.19 -6.91 -6.45
N CYS A 81 2.22 -5.99 -6.44
CA CYS A 81 1.27 -5.86 -7.54
C CYS A 81 1.96 -5.52 -8.86
N PHE A 82 2.93 -4.59 -8.84
CA PHE A 82 3.72 -4.23 -10.00
C PHE A 82 4.52 -5.42 -10.54
N LEU A 83 5.21 -6.16 -9.66
CA LEU A 83 5.94 -7.38 -10.04
C LEU A 83 5.00 -8.42 -10.65
N THR A 84 3.79 -8.56 -10.12
CA THR A 84 2.79 -9.49 -10.64
C THR A 84 2.44 -9.12 -12.09
N VAL A 85 2.15 -7.85 -12.38
CA VAL A 85 1.85 -7.39 -13.75
C VAL A 85 3.06 -7.49 -14.67
N PHE A 86 4.24 -7.15 -14.17
CA PHE A 86 5.49 -7.15 -14.94
C PHE A 86 5.92 -8.56 -15.34
N TRP A 87 5.80 -9.54 -14.44
CA TRP A 87 6.17 -10.94 -14.70
C TRP A 87 5.11 -11.72 -15.50
N LEU A 88 3.86 -11.24 -15.52
CA LEU A 88 2.78 -11.91 -16.27
C LEU A 88 2.69 -11.47 -17.74
N ARG A 89 3.41 -10.42 -18.11
CA ARG A 89 3.61 -10.00 -19.50
C ARG A 89 4.76 -10.77 -20.13
#